data_AF-L0FAF9-F1
#
_entry.id   AF-L0FAF9-F1
#
_cell.length_a   1.000
_cell.length_b   1.000
_cell.length_c   1.000
_cell.angle_alpha   90.00
_cell.angle_beta   90.00
_cell.angle_gamma   90.00
#
_symmetry.space_group_name_H-M   'P 1'
#
loop_
_entity.id
_entity.type
_entity.pdbx_description
1 polymer ?
#
loop_
_entity_poly.entity_id
_entity_poly.type
_entity_poly.pdbx_seq_one_letter_code
_entity_poly.pdbx_strand_id
1 'polypeptide(L)'
;MTFEVTREDVSKEQSTLKDRKKIKEEVNRRLVHGIKEENLEYDSLYSIEKSSINRDSEILSLLFHRMFFYRLNEKLSALHCDHTYRFSRQILTQMQFNRGKINDILEIFKKNGGKCDCGVLYNVESLLIGKDNSHID
;
A
#
# COMPACT_ATOMS: atom_id res chain seq x y z
N MET A 1 -29.80 32.63 9.28
CA MET A 1 -28.37 32.49 8.94
C MET A 1 -28.21 31.14 8.29
N THR A 2 -28.34 31.12 6.96
CA THR A 2 -28.21 29.93 6.13
C THR A 2 -26.74 29.81 5.76
N PHE A 3 -26.09 28.73 6.22
CA PHE A 3 -24.76 28.36 5.73
C PHE A 3 -24.96 27.69 4.37
N GLU A 4 -24.77 28.44 3.30
CA GLU A 4 -24.57 27.89 1.96
C GLU A 4 -23.15 27.32 1.91
N VAL A 5 -23.04 26.00 2.04
CA VAL A 5 -21.81 25.29 1.66
C VAL A 5 -21.80 25.22 0.15
N THR A 6 -21.08 26.14 -0.48
CA THR A 6 -20.91 26.17 -1.93
C THR A 6 -20.22 24.89 -2.40
N ARG A 7 -20.86 24.27 -3.39
CA ARG A 7 -20.40 23.12 -4.16
C ARG A 7 -19.10 23.46 -4.89
N GLU A 8 -17.96 23.29 -4.23
CA GLU A 8 -16.66 23.49 -4.89
C GLU A 8 -15.50 22.79 -4.16
N ASP A 9 -15.71 21.56 -3.67
CA ASP A 9 -14.58 20.65 -3.49
C ASP A 9 -14.23 20.04 -4.84
N VAL A 10 -13.53 20.87 -5.60
CA VAL A 10 -12.88 20.58 -6.87
C VAL A 10 -12.15 19.25 -6.74
N SER A 11 -12.69 18.23 -7.40
CA SER A 11 -11.94 17.08 -7.89
C SER A 11 -10.83 17.61 -8.79
N LYS A 12 -9.70 18.02 -8.19
CA LYS A 12 -8.45 18.14 -8.91
C LYS A 12 -8.18 16.73 -9.41
N GLU A 13 -8.34 16.51 -10.71
CA GLU A 13 -7.56 15.49 -11.41
C GLU A 13 -6.10 15.84 -11.13
N GLN A 14 -5.58 15.38 -10.00
CA GLN A 14 -4.17 15.51 -9.68
C GLN A 14 -3.46 14.64 -10.71
N SER A 15 -2.76 15.30 -11.63
CA SER A 15 -2.01 14.63 -12.69
C SER A 15 -1.14 13.53 -12.10
N THR A 16 -1.33 12.28 -12.53
CA THR A 16 -0.51 11.16 -12.08
C THR A 16 0.89 11.28 -12.66
N LEU A 17 1.88 11.02 -11.81
CA LEU A 17 3.28 11.04 -12.20
C LEU A 17 3.57 9.88 -13.16
N LYS A 18 4.12 10.19 -14.35
CA LYS A 18 4.41 9.20 -15.39
C LYS A 18 5.90 8.89 -15.57
N ASP A 19 6.79 9.79 -15.13
CA ASP A 19 8.23 9.60 -15.27
C ASP A 19 8.73 8.51 -14.31
N ARG A 20 9.34 7.45 -14.86
CA ARG A 20 9.77 6.28 -14.09
C ARG A 20 10.78 6.62 -12.99
N LYS A 21 11.70 7.56 -13.23
CA LYS A 21 12.70 7.94 -12.24
C LYS A 21 12.03 8.66 -11.08
N LYS A 22 11.17 9.63 -11.39
CA LYS A 22 10.40 10.37 -10.38
C LYS A 22 9.44 9.45 -9.60
N ILE A 23 8.80 8.47 -10.26
CA ILE A 23 7.98 7.46 -9.57
C ILE A 23 8.82 6.73 -8.53
N LYS A 24 10.02 6.26 -8.89
CA LYS A 24 10.91 5.56 -7.96
C LYS A 24 11.33 6.43 -6.77
N GLU A 25 11.60 7.71 -7.03
CA GLU A 25 11.91 8.70 -5.99
C GLU A 25 10.72 8.89 -5.04
N GLU A 26 9.50 9.04 -5.58
CA GLU A 26 8.28 9.18 -4.80
C GLU A 26 7.96 7.93 -3.97
N VAL A 27 8.10 6.74 -4.56
CA VAL A 27 7.94 5.47 -3.83
C VAL A 27 8.90 5.38 -2.66
N ASN A 28 10.18 5.69 -2.88
CA ASN A 28 11.18 5.66 -1.81
C ASN A 28 10.88 6.70 -0.71
N ARG A 29 10.44 7.90 -1.10
CA ARG A 29 10.09 8.98 -0.16
C ARG A 29 8.95 8.56 0.76
N ARG A 30 7.86 8.04 0.21
CA ARG A 30 6.71 7.53 0.97
C ARG A 30 7.08 6.32 1.85
N LEU A 31 7.88 5.41 1.30
CA LEU A 31 8.29 4.21 2.02
C LEU A 31 9.15 4.55 3.23
N VAL A 32 10.21 5.34 3.04
CA VAL A 32 11.18 5.63 4.11
C VAL A 32 10.67 6.73 5.04
N HIS A 33 10.15 7.83 4.49
CA HIS A 33 9.80 9.04 5.25
C HIS A 33 8.31 9.20 5.52
N GLY A 34 7.44 8.45 4.86
CA GLY A 34 5.98 8.58 5.02
C GLY A 34 5.40 9.86 4.39
N ILE A 35 6.17 10.54 3.53
CA ILE A 35 5.78 11.81 2.90
C ILE A 35 5.32 11.52 1.46
N LYS A 36 4.12 11.99 1.13
CA LYS A 36 3.55 11.97 -0.22
C LYS A 36 3.62 13.38 -0.81
N GLU A 37 4.29 13.52 -1.96
CA GLU A 37 4.41 14.80 -2.67
C GLU A 37 3.61 14.80 -3.98
N GLU A 38 3.57 13.67 -4.66
CA GLU A 38 2.91 13.51 -5.97
C GLU A 38 1.91 12.37 -5.92
N ASN A 39 0.98 12.28 -6.88
CA ASN A 39 0.11 11.10 -7.00
C ASN A 39 0.69 10.06 -7.96
N LEU A 40 0.60 8.79 -7.57
CA LEU A 40 0.96 7.66 -8.40
C LEU A 40 -0.31 6.99 -8.90
N GLU A 41 -0.24 6.33 -10.06
CA GLU A 41 -1.36 5.53 -10.57
C GLU A 41 -1.82 4.48 -9.55
N TYR A 42 -0.87 3.90 -8.81
CA TYR A 42 -1.13 2.96 -7.73
C TYR A 42 -2.06 3.50 -6.63
N ASP A 43 -2.07 4.82 -6.39
CA ASP A 43 -2.99 5.44 -5.42
C ASP A 43 -4.47 5.20 -5.78
N SER A 44 -4.77 5.11 -7.08
CA SER A 44 -6.14 4.91 -7.58
C SER A 44 -6.69 3.52 -7.30
N LEU A 45 -5.84 2.55 -6.89
CA LEU A 45 -6.29 1.21 -6.55
C LEU A 45 -6.97 1.16 -5.18
N TYR A 46 -6.62 2.08 -4.28
CA TYR A 46 -7.15 2.10 -2.91
C TYR A 46 -8.66 2.30 -2.88
N SER A 47 -9.35 1.44 -2.14
CA SER A 47 -10.79 1.51 -1.90
C SER A 47 -11.05 1.70 -0.40
N ILE A 48 -11.54 2.90 -0.06
CA ILE A 48 -11.97 3.23 1.31
C ILE A 48 -13.05 2.24 1.75
N GLU A 49 -14.02 1.95 0.89
CA GLU A 49 -15.12 1.04 1.17
C GLU A 49 -14.60 -0.34 1.59
N LYS A 50 -13.74 -0.97 0.78
CA LYS A 50 -13.17 -2.28 1.12
C LYS A 50 -12.31 -2.23 2.37
N SER A 51 -11.45 -1.23 2.48
CA SER A 51 -10.56 -1.09 3.65
C SER A 51 -11.37 -1.01 4.94
N SER A 52 -12.47 -0.26 4.95
CA SER A 52 -13.25 0.05 6.16
C SER A 52 -13.91 -1.17 6.81
N ILE A 53 -14.07 -2.26 6.05
CA ILE A 53 -14.66 -3.51 6.53
C ILE A 53 -13.66 -4.30 7.39
N ASN A 54 -12.34 -4.09 7.19
CA ASN A 54 -11.31 -4.82 7.91
C ASN A 54 -11.00 -4.16 9.27
N ARG A 55 -10.90 -4.98 10.34
CA ARG A 55 -10.57 -4.49 11.69
C ARG A 55 -9.15 -3.96 11.83
N ASP A 56 -8.22 -4.44 11.01
CA ASP A 56 -6.82 -4.02 10.98
C ASP A 56 -6.57 -2.91 9.93
N SER A 57 -7.64 -2.29 9.41
CA SER A 57 -7.60 -1.33 8.30
C SER A 57 -6.65 -0.17 8.50
N GLU A 58 -6.56 0.39 9.71
CA GLU A 58 -5.64 1.51 9.99
C GLU A 58 -4.19 1.17 9.63
N ILE A 59 -3.69 0.00 10.07
CA ILE A 59 -2.32 -0.43 9.78
C ILE A 59 -2.18 -0.84 8.31
N LEU A 60 -3.16 -1.53 7.75
CA LEU A 60 -3.09 -1.98 6.36
C LEU A 60 -3.12 -0.80 5.38
N SER A 61 -3.97 0.20 5.62
CA SER A 61 -4.03 1.43 4.84
C SER A 61 -2.76 2.28 4.99
N LEU A 62 -2.18 2.34 6.20
CA LEU A 62 -0.86 2.96 6.40
C LEU A 62 0.21 2.32 5.51
N LEU A 63 0.27 0.99 5.48
CA LEU A 63 1.22 0.24 4.66
C LEU A 63 0.98 0.48 3.16
N PHE A 64 -0.28 0.52 2.74
CA PHE A 64 -0.67 0.84 1.36
C PHE A 64 -0.16 2.22 0.94
N HIS A 65 -0.52 3.27 1.69
CA HIS A 65 -0.14 4.64 1.34
C HIS A 65 1.37 4.89 1.44
N ARG A 66 2.08 4.14 2.29
CA ARG A 66 3.54 4.16 2.35
C ARG A 66 4.20 3.24 1.31
N MET A 67 3.47 2.74 0.32
CA MET A 67 4.00 1.97 -0.81
C MET A 67 4.64 0.62 -0.42
N PHE A 68 4.23 0.04 0.72
CA PHE A 68 4.75 -1.26 1.16
C PHE A 68 4.43 -2.36 0.14
N PHE A 69 3.14 -2.51 -0.23
CA PHE A 69 2.70 -3.57 -1.14
C PHE A 69 3.26 -3.37 -2.56
N TYR A 70 3.30 -2.13 -3.05
CA TYR A 70 3.99 -1.80 -4.31
C TYR A 70 5.44 -2.27 -4.31
N ARG A 71 6.21 -1.94 -3.26
CA ARG A 71 7.62 -2.36 -3.15
C ARG A 71 7.76 -3.87 -2.98
N LEU A 72 6.81 -4.52 -2.31
CA LEU A 72 6.78 -5.98 -2.16
C LEU A 72 6.53 -6.66 -3.52
N ASN A 73 5.61 -6.13 -4.32
CA ASN A 73 5.37 -6.58 -5.69
C ASN A 73 6.62 -6.42 -6.56
N GLU A 74 7.30 -5.26 -6.53
CA GLU A 74 8.57 -5.07 -7.25
C GLU A 74 9.63 -6.12 -6.88
N LYS A 75 9.73 -6.46 -5.59
CA LYS A 75 10.66 -7.51 -5.12
C LYS A 75 10.28 -8.88 -5.66
N LEU A 76 8.99 -9.22 -5.63
CA LEU A 76 8.49 -10.52 -6.08
C LEU A 76 8.48 -10.69 -7.61
N SER A 77 8.33 -9.60 -8.37
CA SER A 77 8.50 -9.64 -9.83
C SER A 77 9.97 -9.90 -10.23
N ALA A 78 10.92 -9.44 -9.42
CA ALA A 78 12.35 -9.66 -9.68
C ALA A 78 12.87 -10.99 -9.08
N LEU A 79 12.23 -11.50 -8.03
CA LEU A 79 12.67 -12.65 -7.25
C LEU A 79 11.47 -13.53 -6.88
N HIS A 80 11.56 -14.83 -7.13
CA HIS A 80 10.50 -15.76 -6.74
C HIS A 80 10.26 -15.77 -5.22
N CYS A 81 9.00 -16.01 -4.83
CA CYS A 81 8.65 -16.15 -3.42
C CYS A 81 9.28 -17.42 -2.82
N ASP A 82 9.93 -17.29 -1.67
CA ASP A 82 10.50 -18.42 -0.90
C ASP A 82 9.54 -18.94 0.18
N HIS A 83 8.27 -18.53 0.13
CA HIS A 83 7.22 -18.80 1.11
C HIS A 83 7.55 -18.36 2.55
N THR A 84 8.44 -17.38 2.70
CA THR A 84 8.70 -16.70 3.98
C THR A 84 8.20 -15.24 3.96
N TYR A 85 8.51 -14.49 5.02
CA TYR A 85 8.32 -13.03 5.09
C TYR A 85 9.63 -12.25 4.83
N ARG A 86 10.58 -12.83 4.10
CA ARG A 86 11.91 -12.25 3.92
C ARG A 86 11.83 -10.83 3.39
N PHE A 87 11.06 -10.59 2.32
CA PHE A 87 10.95 -9.27 1.72
C PHE A 87 10.09 -8.34 2.58
N SER A 88 8.99 -8.83 3.16
CA SER A 88 8.18 -8.03 4.09
C SER A 88 9.01 -7.48 5.25
N ARG A 89 9.84 -8.33 5.89
CA ARG A 89 10.72 -7.89 6.99
C ARG A 89 11.74 -6.85 6.52
N GLN A 90 12.34 -7.04 5.35
CA GLN A 90 13.29 -6.07 4.78
C GLN A 90 12.63 -4.72 4.53
N ILE A 91 11.45 -4.70 3.92
CA ILE A 91 10.73 -3.48 3.58
C ILE A 91 10.25 -2.77 4.86
N LEU A 92 9.68 -3.50 5.83
CA LEU A 92 9.25 -2.89 7.10
C LEU A 92 10.44 -2.30 7.89
N THR A 93 11.62 -2.90 7.76
CA THR A 93 12.86 -2.32 8.32
C THR A 93 13.25 -1.02 7.59
N GLN A 94 13.11 -0.95 6.26
CA GLN A 94 13.33 0.28 5.48
C GLN A 94 12.33 1.38 5.86
N MET A 95 11.12 1.01 6.27
CA MET A 95 10.10 1.92 6.81
C MET A 95 10.40 2.41 8.24
N GLN A 96 11.56 2.02 8.79
CA GLN A 96 12.04 2.36 10.14
C GLN A 96 11.18 1.79 11.28
N PHE A 97 10.42 0.73 11.04
CA PHE A 97 9.72 0.04 12.12
C PHE A 97 10.69 -0.77 12.98
N ASN A 98 10.50 -0.73 14.30
CA ASN A 98 11.25 -1.56 15.22
C ASN A 98 10.77 -3.03 15.17
N ARG A 99 11.56 -3.94 15.75
CA ARG A 99 11.29 -5.39 15.73
C ARG A 99 9.92 -5.77 16.31
N GLY A 100 9.49 -5.09 17.38
CA GLY A 100 8.18 -5.33 18.00
C GLY A 100 7.05 -5.03 17.02
N LYS A 101 7.06 -3.81 16.46
CA LYS A 101 6.06 -3.38 15.48
C LYS A 101 6.06 -4.23 14.22
N ILE A 102 7.24 -4.67 13.75
CA ILE A 102 7.35 -5.60 12.63
C ILE A 102 6.62 -6.90 12.95
N ASN A 103 6.83 -7.50 14.11
CA ASN A 103 6.17 -8.74 14.48
C ASN A 103 4.64 -8.55 14.58
N ASP A 104 4.17 -7.43 15.13
CA ASP A 104 2.73 -7.13 15.19
C ASP A 104 2.12 -7.07 13.79
N ILE A 105 2.79 -6.40 12.84
CA ILE A 105 2.36 -6.31 11.44
C ILE A 105 2.33 -7.69 10.79
N LEU A 106 3.33 -8.54 11.03
CA LEU A 106 3.33 -9.90 10.47
C LEU A 106 2.22 -10.78 11.04
N GLU A 107 1.86 -10.61 12.32
CA GLU A 107 0.69 -11.29 12.88
C GLU A 107 -0.62 -10.78 12.26
N ILE A 108 -0.74 -9.47 11.97
CA ILE A 108 -1.86 -8.92 11.19
C ILE A 108 -1.92 -9.58 9.81
N PHE A 109 -0.80 -9.67 9.10
CA PHE A 109 -0.75 -10.34 7.79
C PHE A 109 -1.23 -11.78 7.88
N LYS A 110 -0.72 -12.52 8.86
CA LYS A 110 -1.09 -13.93 9.07
C LYS A 110 -2.58 -14.11 9.35
N LYS A 111 -3.18 -13.26 10.21
CA LYS A 111 -4.62 -13.25 10.50
C LYS A 111 -5.46 -13.00 9.24
N ASN A 112 -4.95 -12.16 8.35
CA ASN A 112 -5.58 -11.81 7.08
C ASN A 112 -5.15 -12.73 5.91
N GLY A 113 -4.65 -13.93 6.21
CA GLY A 113 -4.34 -14.96 5.20
C GLY A 113 -3.01 -14.78 4.47
N GLY A 114 -2.25 -13.72 4.73
CA GLY A 114 -0.92 -13.49 4.16
C GLY A 114 0.17 -14.22 4.93
N LYS A 115 0.32 -15.53 4.71
CA LYS A 115 1.30 -16.40 5.41
C LYS A 115 2.74 -16.35 4.85
N CYS A 116 2.92 -15.75 3.69
CA CYS A 116 4.18 -15.50 2.97
C CYS A 116 4.10 -14.12 2.32
N ASP A 117 5.22 -13.61 1.82
CA ASP A 117 5.28 -12.41 0.96
C ASP A 117 4.25 -12.48 -0.20
N CYS A 118 4.12 -13.65 -0.85
CA CYS A 118 3.11 -13.88 -1.88
C CYS A 118 1.67 -13.68 -1.40
N GLY A 119 1.34 -14.26 -0.26
CA GLY A 119 0.01 -14.21 0.33
C GLY A 119 -0.30 -12.82 0.86
N VAL A 120 0.70 -12.03 1.25
CA VAL A 120 0.51 -10.63 1.62
C VAL A 120 -0.03 -9.83 0.43
N LEU A 121 0.49 -10.04 -0.78
CA LEU A 121 -0.09 -9.41 -1.97
C LEU A 121 -1.48 -9.97 -2.30
N TYR A 122 -1.61 -11.28 -2.47
CA TYR A 122 -2.89 -11.85 -2.96
C TYR A 122 -4.05 -11.74 -1.95
N ASN A 123 -3.77 -11.90 -0.65
CA ASN A 123 -4.81 -11.98 0.37
C ASN A 123 -4.93 -10.70 1.20
N VAL A 124 -3.83 -9.98 1.47
CA VAL A 124 -3.87 -8.81 2.37
C VAL A 124 -4.08 -7.52 1.58
N GLU A 125 -3.36 -7.31 0.48
CA GLU A 125 -3.55 -6.12 -0.37
C GLU A 125 -4.96 -6.09 -0.99
N SER A 126 -5.52 -7.25 -1.36
CA SER A 126 -6.86 -7.37 -1.95
C SER A 126 -8.00 -6.87 -1.06
N LEU A 127 -7.75 -6.76 0.26
CA LEU A 127 -8.67 -6.17 1.24
C LEU A 127 -8.72 -4.64 1.14
N LEU A 128 -7.74 -4.02 0.47
CA LEU A 128 -7.59 -2.57 0.38
C LEU A 128 -7.91 -2.04 -1.02
N ILE A 129 -7.94 -2.89 -2.05
CA ILE A 129 -8.05 -2.44 -3.45
C ILE A 129 -9.40 -2.76 -4.09
N GLY A 130 -9.92 -1.77 -4.83
CA GLY A 130 -11.27 -1.78 -5.43
C GLY A 130 -11.37 -2.22 -6.88
N LYS A 131 -10.24 -2.35 -7.59
CA LYS A 131 -10.25 -2.91 -8.95
C LYS A 131 -10.02 -4.41 -8.89
N ASP A 132 -10.87 -5.16 -9.59
CA ASP A 132 -10.69 -6.59 -9.79
C ASP A 132 -9.30 -6.83 -10.38
N ASN A 133 -8.46 -7.61 -9.69
CA ASN A 133 -7.24 -8.20 -10.25
C ASN A 133 -7.60 -9.32 -11.24
N SER A 134 -8.57 -9.08 -12.13
CA SER A 134 -8.70 -9.88 -13.34
C SER A 134 -7.59 -9.44 -14.29
N HIS A 135 -6.48 -10.17 -14.22
CA HIS A 135 -5.49 -10.36 -15.29
C HIS A 135 -4.92 -9.08 -15.94
N ILE A 136 -3.69 -8.74 -15.56
CA ILE A 136 -2.73 -8.23 -16.52
C ILE A 136 -1.92 -9.46 -16.93
N ASP A 137 -2.06 -9.82 -18.21
CA ASP A 137 -1.39 -10.94 -18.90
C ASP A 137 0.15 -10.90 -18.77
#